data_AF-A0A177FE45-F1
#
_entry.id   AF-A0A177FE45-F1
#
_cell.length_a   1.000
_cell.length_b   1.000
_cell.length_c   1.000
_cell.angle_alpha   90.00
_cell.angle_beta   90.00
_cell.angle_gamma   90.00
#
_symmetry.space_group_name_H-M   'P 1'
#
loop_
_entity.id
_entity.type
_entity.pdbx_description
1 polymer ?
#
loop_
_entity_poly.entity_id
_entity_poly.type
_entity_poly.pdbx_seq_one_letter_code
_entity_poly.pdbx_strand_id
1 'polypeptide(L)'
;MARVSLVMLLVSIVLKPTLAVYQLVQDYSGDAFWQGFDFFTDPDPTDGLVQFQSLEQANSTGIAGFIEGGNASFAIYMGVDTENVAPQGRASVRVSSTQSFQHALVIADIVHMPGGVCGTWPAFWMLGADWPHNGEIDIVEGVNDQPTNSMTLHTGQGAVVSNDTEFSGELITPNCDVNAPDQPMNAGCSIGDISNLTFGPEFNEAGGGVFATEWTADFIKIWFFPRGTFPDDIVSSHPAPSENWGTPNSLFQGSFNIDDHFKNLQIVFDTTFCGQWAGAVWNTSSCASLAPTCEDYVANNPADFADAFWAINTLQVFQDDGSEASNVTANSGAAKRGATRREPGRQGSLESRSGKKVLPIYS
;
A
#
# COMPACT_ATOMS: atom_id res chain seq x y z
N MET A 1 -5.61 37.08 69.22
CA MET A 1 -6.31 36.30 68.18
C MET A 1 -5.55 36.48 66.88
N ALA A 2 -4.74 35.49 66.49
CA ALA A 2 -3.94 35.55 65.26
C ALA A 2 -4.81 35.12 64.06
N ARG A 3 -4.85 35.95 63.01
CA ARG A 3 -5.50 35.62 61.74
C ARG A 3 -4.53 34.81 60.88
N VAL A 4 -4.90 33.58 60.57
CA VAL A 4 -4.20 32.74 59.59
C VAL A 4 -4.80 33.05 58.22
N SER A 5 -4.00 33.64 57.33
CA SER A 5 -4.37 33.81 55.92
C SER A 5 -3.94 32.55 55.16
N LEU A 6 -4.93 31.81 54.64
CA LEU A 6 -4.73 30.67 53.76
C LEU A 6 -4.51 31.17 52.33
N VAL A 7 -3.29 31.06 51.82
CA VAL A 7 -2.96 31.32 50.42
C VAL A 7 -3.19 30.03 49.64
N MET A 8 -4.24 29.98 48.81
CA MET A 8 -4.40 28.91 47.82
C MET A 8 -3.41 29.13 46.68
N LEU A 9 -2.50 28.18 46.48
CA LEU A 9 -1.64 28.12 45.31
C LEU A 9 -2.39 27.39 44.18
N LEU A 10 -2.88 28.13 43.19
CA LEU A 10 -3.37 27.55 41.93
C LEU A 10 -2.17 27.06 41.13
N VAL A 11 -1.96 25.74 41.10
CA VAL A 11 -1.01 25.10 40.18
C VAL A 11 -1.71 24.96 38.83
N SER A 12 -1.45 25.91 37.92
CA SER A 12 -1.83 25.77 36.52
C SER A 12 -0.89 24.75 35.86
N ILE A 13 -1.39 23.53 35.65
CA ILE A 13 -0.71 22.55 34.80
C ILE A 13 -0.87 23.05 33.37
N VAL A 14 0.19 23.65 32.82
CA VAL A 14 0.28 23.94 31.39
C VAL A 14 0.58 22.60 30.71
N LEU A 15 -0.46 21.87 30.29
CA LEU A 15 -0.27 20.85 29.26
C LEU A 15 0.10 21.59 27.98
N LYS A 16 1.35 21.45 27.53
CA LYS A 16 1.68 21.77 26.14
C LYS A 16 1.08 20.65 25.30
N PRO A 17 0.16 20.91 24.36
CA PRO A 17 -0.11 19.94 23.32
C PRO A 17 1.21 19.77 22.56
N THR A 18 1.84 18.61 22.67
CA THR A 18 2.83 18.17 21.69
C THR A 18 2.02 17.84 20.45
N LEU A 19 1.95 18.77 19.50
CA LEU A 19 1.57 18.40 18.14
C LEU A 19 2.67 17.45 17.66
N ALA A 20 2.33 16.21 17.37
CA ALA A 20 3.23 15.29 16.67
C ALA A 20 3.60 15.95 15.34
N VAL A 21 4.90 16.14 15.09
CA VAL A 21 5.37 16.76 13.85
C VAL A 21 6.00 15.66 13.00
N TYR A 22 5.24 15.20 12.01
CA TYR A 22 5.72 14.22 11.04
C TYR A 22 6.85 14.80 10.17
N GLN A 23 8.03 14.20 10.27
CA GLN A 23 9.21 14.55 9.47
C GLN A 23 9.39 13.54 8.34
N LEU A 24 9.67 14.03 7.13
CA LEU A 24 9.98 13.17 5.99
C LEU A 24 11.26 12.38 6.26
N VAL A 25 11.15 11.05 6.37
CA VAL A 25 12.30 10.15 6.57
C VAL A 25 12.72 9.46 5.28
N GLN A 26 11.79 9.26 4.35
CA GLN A 26 12.07 8.65 3.06
C GLN A 26 11.13 9.13 1.96
N ASP A 27 11.68 9.45 0.80
CA ASP A 27 10.94 9.76 -0.43
C ASP A 27 11.39 8.78 -1.52
N TYR A 28 10.47 7.93 -1.98
CA TYR A 28 10.70 6.95 -3.03
C TYR A 28 10.26 7.44 -4.41
N SER A 29 10.02 8.74 -4.61
CA SER A 29 9.59 9.27 -5.90
C SER A 29 10.67 9.14 -6.98
N GLY A 30 10.24 8.84 -8.21
CA GLY A 30 11.14 8.72 -9.36
C GLY A 30 12.14 7.57 -9.23
N ASP A 31 13.40 7.82 -9.53
CA ASP A 31 14.46 6.79 -9.51
C ASP A 31 14.75 6.23 -8.10
N ALA A 32 14.36 6.95 -7.05
CA ALA A 32 14.51 6.48 -5.68
C ALA A 32 13.68 5.21 -5.41
N PHE A 33 12.57 5.00 -6.12
CA PHE A 33 11.77 3.78 -6.03
C PHE A 33 12.61 2.55 -6.40
N TRP A 34 13.22 2.55 -7.58
CA TRP A 34 13.99 1.41 -8.09
C TRP A 34 15.29 1.14 -7.34
N GLN A 35 15.79 2.12 -6.58
CA GLN A 35 16.94 1.96 -5.69
C GLN A 35 16.53 1.51 -4.28
N GLY A 36 15.28 1.80 -3.91
CA GLY A 36 14.76 1.62 -2.58
C GLY A 36 14.03 0.31 -2.36
N PHE A 37 13.79 -0.48 -3.40
CA PHE A 37 12.98 -1.69 -3.38
C PHE A 37 13.74 -2.91 -3.94
N ASP A 38 13.53 -4.05 -3.30
CA ASP A 38 13.96 -5.37 -3.78
C ASP A 38 12.83 -6.04 -4.57
N PHE A 39 13.16 -6.75 -5.65
CA PHE A 39 12.20 -7.50 -6.46
C PHE A 39 12.16 -8.95 -6.00
N PHE A 40 10.99 -9.38 -5.55
CA PHE A 40 10.73 -10.77 -5.19
C PHE A 40 10.57 -11.61 -6.47
N THR A 41 11.21 -12.78 -6.53
CA THR A 41 11.21 -13.65 -7.73
C THR A 41 10.88 -15.11 -7.41
N ASP A 42 10.61 -15.41 -6.14
CA ASP A 42 10.25 -16.75 -5.70
C ASP A 42 8.78 -17.05 -6.05
N PRO A 43 8.32 -18.31 -5.93
CA PRO A 43 6.91 -18.64 -6.07
C PRO A 43 6.05 -17.80 -5.14
N ASP A 44 4.88 -17.41 -5.62
CA ASP A 44 3.93 -16.60 -4.86
C ASP A 44 3.50 -17.32 -3.56
N PRO A 45 3.72 -16.73 -2.38
CA PRO A 45 3.26 -17.29 -1.11
C PRO A 45 1.75 -17.52 -1.02
N THR A 46 0.97 -16.83 -1.86
CA THR A 46 -0.50 -16.95 -1.92
C THR A 46 -0.99 -17.93 -3.00
N ASP A 47 -0.09 -18.73 -3.56
CA ASP A 47 -0.36 -19.75 -4.60
C ASP A 47 -0.99 -19.19 -5.88
N GLY A 48 -0.74 -17.92 -6.21
CA GLY A 48 -1.27 -17.29 -7.42
C GLY A 48 -0.66 -17.82 -8.72
N LEU A 49 -1.41 -17.70 -9.82
CA LEU A 49 -0.97 -18.01 -11.18
C LEU A 49 -0.12 -16.86 -11.75
N VAL A 50 1.03 -16.62 -11.12
CA VAL A 50 1.92 -15.49 -11.40
C VAL A 50 3.38 -15.94 -11.54
N GLN A 51 4.16 -15.19 -12.32
CA GLN A 51 5.63 -15.30 -12.38
C GLN A 51 6.26 -13.96 -12.05
N PHE A 52 6.63 -13.74 -10.79
CA PHE A 52 7.29 -12.50 -10.39
C PHE A 52 8.70 -12.39 -11.02
N GLN A 53 8.92 -11.30 -11.74
CA GLN A 53 10.13 -11.07 -12.51
C GLN A 53 11.17 -10.27 -11.73
N SER A 54 12.45 -10.46 -12.04
CA SER A 54 13.51 -9.58 -11.54
C SER A 54 13.40 -8.17 -12.13
N LEU A 55 14.04 -7.18 -11.50
CA LEU A 55 14.11 -5.81 -12.02
C LEU A 55 14.63 -5.75 -13.47
N GLU A 56 15.65 -6.54 -13.80
CA GLU A 56 16.23 -6.60 -15.15
C GLU A 56 15.23 -7.15 -16.19
N GLN A 57 14.54 -8.24 -15.84
CA GLN A 57 13.52 -8.84 -16.70
C GLN A 57 12.30 -7.92 -16.84
N ALA A 58 11.81 -7.35 -15.73
CA ALA A 58 10.67 -6.47 -15.72
C ALA A 58 10.92 -5.19 -16.55
N ASN A 59 12.11 -4.60 -16.43
CA ASN A 59 12.52 -3.45 -17.24
C ASN A 59 12.68 -3.80 -18.73
N SER A 60 13.32 -4.94 -19.05
CA SER A 60 13.55 -5.35 -20.45
C SER A 60 12.29 -5.78 -21.18
N THR A 61 11.28 -6.25 -20.44
CA THR A 61 9.95 -6.63 -20.98
C THR A 61 8.95 -5.48 -20.95
N GLY A 62 9.28 -4.36 -20.31
CA GLY A 62 8.45 -3.16 -20.24
C GLY A 62 7.29 -3.25 -19.24
N ILE A 63 7.34 -4.21 -18.30
CA ILE A 63 6.37 -4.31 -17.19
C ILE A 63 6.82 -3.53 -15.94
N ALA A 64 8.05 -3.01 -15.90
CA ALA A 64 8.49 -2.03 -14.91
C ALA A 64 9.23 -0.87 -15.60
N GLY A 65 8.98 0.36 -15.14
CA GLY A 65 9.60 1.55 -15.72
C GLY A 65 8.85 2.81 -15.37
N PHE A 66 8.79 3.74 -16.31
CA PHE A 66 8.17 5.04 -16.11
C PHE A 66 7.14 5.31 -17.18
N ILE A 67 5.98 5.85 -16.82
CA ILE A 67 5.02 6.39 -17.78
C ILE A 67 4.86 7.89 -17.56
N GLU A 68 4.34 8.60 -18.56
CA GLU A 68 3.93 10.00 -18.36
C GLU A 68 2.88 10.04 -17.24
N GLY A 69 3.27 10.59 -16.09
CA GLY A 69 2.36 10.97 -15.01
C GLY A 69 1.86 12.38 -15.28
N GLY A 70 0.65 12.70 -14.83
CA GLY A 70 -0.08 13.94 -15.16
C GLY A 70 0.79 15.21 -15.34
N ASN A 71 1.03 15.98 -14.27
CA ASN A 71 1.66 17.30 -14.36
C ASN A 71 3.20 17.24 -14.50
N ALA A 72 3.68 16.78 -15.66
CA ALA A 72 5.06 16.93 -16.16
C ALA A 72 6.18 16.12 -15.45
N SER A 73 5.83 15.17 -14.59
CA SER A 73 6.75 14.18 -14.00
C SER A 73 6.35 12.77 -14.40
N PHE A 74 7.34 11.87 -14.55
CA PHE A 74 7.04 10.47 -14.83
C PHE A 74 6.54 9.75 -13.57
N ALA A 75 5.45 8.99 -13.69
CA ALA A 75 4.98 8.09 -12.66
C ALA A 75 5.77 6.77 -12.73
N ILE A 76 6.04 6.17 -11.58
CA ILE A 76 6.56 4.81 -11.44
C ILE A 76 5.49 3.87 -12.00
N TYR A 77 5.86 3.01 -12.95
CA TYR A 77 4.98 2.04 -13.60
C TYR A 77 5.36 0.62 -13.20
N MET A 78 4.37 -0.15 -12.72
CA MET A 78 4.47 -1.58 -12.46
C MET A 78 3.25 -2.27 -13.04
N GLY A 79 3.40 -2.95 -14.16
CA GLY A 79 2.34 -3.67 -14.84
C GLY A 79 2.59 -5.17 -14.90
N VAL A 80 1.81 -5.82 -15.78
CA VAL A 80 1.83 -7.26 -16.00
C VAL A 80 2.01 -7.58 -17.49
N ASP A 81 2.26 -8.84 -17.82
CA ASP A 81 2.24 -9.29 -19.22
C ASP A 81 0.82 -9.28 -19.77
N THR A 82 0.63 -8.62 -20.91
CA THR A 82 -0.66 -8.40 -21.57
C THR A 82 -0.69 -8.95 -22.99
N GLU A 83 0.34 -9.71 -23.40
CA GLU A 83 0.47 -10.24 -24.76
C GLU A 83 0.46 -11.77 -24.79
N ASN A 84 1.14 -12.42 -23.84
CA ASN A 84 1.40 -13.84 -23.94
C ASN A 84 0.35 -14.67 -23.20
N VAL A 85 0.00 -15.80 -23.83
CA VAL A 85 -0.68 -16.91 -23.17
C VAL A 85 0.28 -17.50 -22.13
N ALA A 86 -0.17 -17.61 -20.88
CA ALA A 86 0.69 -17.82 -19.71
C ALA A 86 0.19 -18.95 -18.79
N PRO A 87 0.15 -20.21 -19.26
CA PRO A 87 -0.40 -21.34 -18.49
C PRO A 87 0.46 -21.75 -17.28
N GLN A 88 1.65 -21.17 -17.12
CA GLN A 88 2.56 -21.43 -16.01
C GLN A 88 2.69 -20.21 -15.08
N GLY A 89 1.80 -19.23 -15.19
CA GLY A 89 1.85 -17.96 -14.45
C GLY A 89 2.08 -16.76 -15.35
N ARG A 90 1.24 -15.74 -15.19
CA ARG A 90 1.36 -14.46 -15.89
C ARG A 90 2.49 -13.63 -15.29
N ALA A 91 3.36 -13.06 -16.11
CA ALA A 91 4.48 -12.27 -15.59
C ALA A 91 3.97 -10.99 -14.92
N SER A 92 4.51 -10.69 -13.74
CA SER A 92 4.18 -9.53 -12.91
C SER A 92 5.39 -9.16 -12.06
N VAL A 93 5.24 -8.19 -11.17
CA VAL A 93 6.27 -7.79 -10.21
C VAL A 93 5.70 -7.77 -8.80
N ARG A 94 6.54 -8.13 -7.83
CA ARG A 94 6.34 -7.90 -6.40
C ARG A 94 7.59 -7.22 -5.87
N VAL A 95 7.42 -6.06 -5.26
CA VAL A 95 8.53 -5.25 -4.75
C VAL A 95 8.35 -4.98 -3.27
N SER A 96 9.42 -5.08 -2.49
CA SER A 96 9.44 -4.77 -1.06
C SER A 96 10.48 -3.71 -0.77
N SER A 97 10.15 -2.70 0.03
CA SER A 97 11.11 -1.65 0.39
C SER A 97 12.28 -2.26 1.16
N THR A 98 13.50 -1.92 0.78
CA THR A 98 14.74 -2.34 1.46
C THR A 98 14.81 -1.88 2.92
N GLN A 99 14.14 -0.78 3.25
CA GLN A 99 13.98 -0.28 4.61
C GLN A 99 12.68 -0.81 5.22
N SER A 100 12.73 -1.07 6.52
CA SER A 100 11.56 -1.30 7.35
C SER A 100 11.32 -0.09 8.27
N PHE A 101 10.06 0.10 8.65
CA PHE A 101 9.63 1.23 9.47
C PHE A 101 8.92 0.72 10.73
N GLN A 102 9.17 1.37 11.86
CA GLN A 102 8.42 1.17 13.10
C GLN A 102 7.69 2.46 13.41
N HIS A 103 6.35 2.41 13.36
CA HIS A 103 5.48 3.60 13.30
C HIS A 103 5.80 4.48 12.10
N ALA A 104 4.77 4.84 11.35
CA ALA A 104 4.96 5.63 10.14
C ALA A 104 3.66 6.31 9.75
N LEU A 105 3.81 7.46 9.09
CA LEU A 105 2.80 7.99 8.19
C LEU A 105 3.29 7.72 6.76
N VAL A 106 2.68 6.75 6.10
CA VAL A 106 2.98 6.39 4.70
C VAL A 106 1.96 7.06 3.79
N ILE A 107 2.42 7.85 2.82
CA ILE A 107 1.57 8.58 1.89
C ILE A 107 1.94 8.21 0.46
N ALA A 108 0.98 7.64 -0.28
CA ALA A 108 1.13 7.25 -1.68
C ALA A 108 0.16 8.06 -2.57
N ASP A 109 0.69 8.86 -3.48
CA ASP A 109 -0.06 9.47 -4.58
C ASP A 109 -0.07 8.49 -5.76
N ILE A 110 -1.23 7.90 -6.00
CA ILE A 110 -1.45 6.86 -7.01
C ILE A 110 -2.41 7.43 -8.07
N VAL A 111 -2.02 7.38 -9.34
CA VAL A 111 -2.87 7.84 -10.46
C VAL A 111 -3.56 6.69 -11.17
N HIS A 112 -3.07 5.47 -10.98
CA HIS A 112 -3.66 4.25 -11.51
C HIS A 112 -3.30 3.07 -10.63
N MET A 113 -4.22 2.12 -10.48
CA MET A 113 -3.97 0.83 -9.85
C MET A 113 -4.61 -0.29 -10.67
N PRO A 114 -4.11 -1.54 -10.56
CA PRO A 114 -4.88 -2.69 -10.98
C PRO A 114 -6.14 -2.81 -10.11
N GLY A 115 -7.19 -3.43 -10.62
CA GLY A 115 -8.43 -3.70 -9.88
C GLY A 115 -9.64 -3.73 -10.80
N GLY A 116 -10.69 -4.43 -10.37
CA GLY A 116 -11.91 -4.62 -11.17
C GLY A 116 -11.72 -5.45 -12.45
N VAL A 117 -10.60 -6.17 -12.56
CA VAL A 117 -10.29 -7.10 -13.67
C VAL A 117 -10.32 -8.52 -13.14
N CYS A 118 -11.18 -9.36 -13.74
CA CYS A 118 -11.34 -10.76 -13.33
C CYS A 118 -10.01 -11.51 -13.29
N GLY A 119 -9.77 -12.19 -12.17
CA GLY A 119 -8.58 -12.98 -11.92
C GLY A 119 -7.39 -12.21 -11.34
N THR A 120 -7.44 -10.87 -11.28
CA THR A 120 -6.40 -10.06 -10.62
C THR A 120 -6.55 -10.06 -9.10
N TRP A 121 -5.42 -9.92 -8.41
CA TRP A 121 -5.32 -9.64 -6.98
C TRP A 121 -4.15 -8.67 -6.74
N PRO A 122 -4.39 -7.36 -6.86
CA PRO A 122 -3.40 -6.34 -6.53
C PRO A 122 -3.37 -5.98 -5.06
N ALA A 123 -2.18 -5.65 -4.56
CA ALA A 123 -2.00 -5.17 -3.19
C ALA A 123 -0.97 -4.03 -3.09
N PHE A 124 -1.29 -3.01 -2.30
CA PHE A 124 -0.34 -2.07 -1.68
C PHE A 124 -0.48 -2.22 -0.17
N TRP A 125 0.59 -2.65 0.48
CA TRP A 125 0.53 -3.18 1.84
C TRP A 125 1.86 -3.02 2.57
N MET A 126 1.89 -3.41 3.84
CA MET A 126 3.10 -3.40 4.67
C MET A 126 3.28 -4.72 5.40
N LEU A 127 4.49 -5.28 5.41
CA LEU A 127 4.78 -6.64 5.89
C LEU A 127 5.95 -6.71 6.86
N GLY A 128 5.77 -7.41 7.99
CA GLY A 128 6.83 -7.74 8.94
C GLY A 128 7.54 -9.07 8.61
N ALA A 129 8.83 -9.18 8.95
CA ALA A 129 9.69 -10.30 8.54
C ALA A 129 9.36 -11.70 9.16
N ASP A 130 8.47 -11.79 10.15
CA ASP A 130 8.03 -13.03 10.80
C ASP A 130 6.50 -13.07 10.77
N TRP A 131 5.95 -13.32 9.59
CA TRP A 131 4.51 -13.33 9.39
C TRP A 131 3.86 -14.57 10.05
N PRO A 132 2.70 -14.43 10.73
CA PRO A 132 1.93 -13.20 10.96
C PRO A 132 2.29 -12.49 12.28
N HIS A 133 3.33 -12.94 12.99
CA HIS A 133 3.70 -12.44 14.33
C HIS A 133 4.20 -11.00 14.36
N ASN A 134 4.75 -10.51 13.26
CA ASN A 134 5.16 -9.11 13.09
C ASN A 134 4.17 -8.28 12.25
N GLY A 135 3.02 -8.86 11.92
CA GLY A 135 1.88 -8.16 11.34
C GLY A 135 1.96 -7.90 9.85
N GLU A 136 0.79 -7.64 9.29
CA GLU A 136 0.53 -7.21 7.91
C GLU A 136 -0.54 -6.12 7.90
N ILE A 137 -0.32 -5.06 7.13
CA ILE A 137 -1.27 -3.95 6.95
C ILE A 137 -1.59 -3.82 5.47
N ASP A 138 -2.79 -4.23 5.06
CA ASP A 138 -3.28 -4.10 3.70
C ASP A 138 -3.97 -2.75 3.53
N ILE A 139 -3.32 -1.87 2.75
CA ILE A 139 -3.76 -0.48 2.58
C ILE A 139 -4.70 -0.38 1.39
N VAL A 140 -4.32 -1.02 0.28
CA VAL A 140 -5.16 -1.19 -0.90
C VAL A 140 -5.12 -2.65 -1.30
N GLU A 141 -6.26 -3.33 -1.28
CA GLU A 141 -6.37 -4.72 -1.67
C GLU A 141 -7.77 -5.06 -2.17
N GLY A 142 -7.84 -5.93 -3.17
CA GLY A 142 -9.10 -6.46 -3.68
C GLY A 142 -8.86 -7.54 -4.72
N VAL A 143 -9.91 -8.26 -5.10
CA VAL A 143 -9.81 -9.38 -6.03
C VAL A 143 -10.85 -9.29 -7.14
N ASN A 144 -10.51 -9.83 -8.31
CA ASN A 144 -11.44 -9.97 -9.43
C ASN A 144 -12.13 -8.64 -9.81
N ASP A 145 -13.45 -8.65 -9.92
CA ASP A 145 -14.34 -7.55 -10.24
C ASP A 145 -14.80 -6.75 -9.01
N GLN A 146 -14.08 -6.85 -7.87
CA GLN A 146 -14.38 -6.10 -6.66
C GLN A 146 -14.37 -4.58 -6.93
N PRO A 147 -15.44 -3.84 -6.55
CA PRO A 147 -15.57 -2.44 -6.91
C PRO A 147 -15.00 -1.45 -5.87
N THR A 148 -14.84 -1.88 -4.62
CA THR A 148 -14.36 -1.03 -3.51
C THR A 148 -13.10 -1.61 -2.89
N ASN A 149 -12.36 -0.80 -2.14
CA ASN A 149 -11.12 -1.23 -1.48
C ASN A 149 -11.44 -2.06 -0.22
N SER A 150 -10.62 -3.07 0.07
CA SER A 150 -10.58 -3.73 1.38
C SER A 150 -9.31 -3.30 2.12
N MET A 151 -9.46 -2.77 3.32
CA MET A 151 -8.34 -2.49 4.21
C MET A 151 -8.35 -3.54 5.31
N THR A 152 -7.25 -4.27 5.48
CA THR A 152 -7.21 -5.45 6.35
C THR A 152 -5.94 -5.46 7.19
N LEU A 153 -6.02 -5.98 8.41
CA LEU A 153 -4.83 -6.35 9.16
C LEU A 153 -4.78 -7.84 9.43
N HIS A 154 -3.58 -8.40 9.36
CA HIS A 154 -3.29 -9.78 9.74
C HIS A 154 -2.29 -9.82 10.90
N THR A 155 -2.59 -10.60 11.92
CA THR A 155 -1.75 -10.78 13.11
C THR A 155 -1.77 -12.23 13.58
N GLY A 156 -0.94 -12.55 14.57
CA GLY A 156 -1.23 -13.68 15.47
C GLY A 156 -2.41 -13.41 16.41
N GLN A 157 -2.66 -14.31 17.35
CA GLN A 157 -3.75 -14.19 18.33
C GLN A 157 -3.65 -12.90 19.17
N GLY A 158 -4.78 -12.22 19.40
CA GLY A 158 -4.92 -11.22 20.46
C GLY A 158 -5.40 -9.83 20.01
N ALA A 159 -5.33 -9.53 18.71
CA ALA A 159 -5.81 -8.28 18.16
C ALA A 159 -7.27 -8.40 17.67
N VAL A 160 -8.19 -7.73 18.36
CA VAL A 160 -9.60 -7.63 17.95
C VAL A 160 -9.97 -6.15 17.93
N VAL A 161 -10.36 -5.70 16.74
CA VAL A 161 -10.79 -4.32 16.47
C VAL A 161 -12.12 -4.07 17.17
N SER A 162 -12.21 -2.92 17.82
CA SER A 162 -13.46 -2.46 18.41
C SER A 162 -14.41 -2.01 17.32
N ASN A 163 -15.70 -2.24 17.52
CA ASN A 163 -16.73 -1.73 16.61
C ASN A 163 -16.99 -0.23 16.87
N ASP A 164 -15.93 0.57 16.75
CA ASP A 164 -15.98 2.01 16.86
C ASP A 164 -16.64 2.62 15.61
N THR A 165 -17.14 3.85 15.73
CA THR A 165 -17.88 4.53 14.64
C THR A 165 -17.10 5.68 14.02
N GLU A 166 -15.80 5.77 14.31
CA GLU A 166 -14.93 6.88 13.88
C GLU A 166 -14.20 6.60 12.55
N PHE A 167 -14.76 5.72 11.71
CA PHE A 167 -14.33 5.48 10.34
C PHE A 167 -15.53 5.41 9.40
N SER A 168 -15.34 5.67 8.10
CA SER A 168 -16.43 5.73 7.12
C SER A 168 -16.72 4.42 6.40
N GLY A 169 -15.80 3.45 6.43
CA GLY A 169 -16.01 2.10 5.89
C GLY A 169 -16.94 1.22 6.74
N GLU A 170 -17.08 -0.03 6.35
CA GLU A 170 -17.87 -1.06 7.03
C GLU A 170 -16.97 -2.15 7.62
N LEU A 171 -17.08 -2.41 8.91
CA LEU A 171 -16.35 -3.51 9.56
C LEU A 171 -16.93 -4.85 9.12
N ILE A 172 -16.14 -5.62 8.36
CA ILE A 172 -16.51 -6.94 7.83
C ILE A 172 -16.11 -8.05 8.79
N THR A 173 -14.87 -8.01 9.26
CA THR A 173 -14.31 -8.96 10.23
C THR A 173 -13.58 -8.22 11.34
N PRO A 174 -13.88 -8.45 12.63
CA PRO A 174 -13.24 -7.73 13.73
C PRO A 174 -11.91 -8.33 14.22
N ASN A 175 -11.66 -9.63 14.01
CA ASN A 175 -10.51 -10.32 14.61
C ASN A 175 -9.35 -10.42 13.62
N CYS A 176 -8.19 -9.85 13.98
CA CYS A 176 -7.02 -9.78 13.09
C CYS A 176 -6.21 -11.07 13.05
N ASP A 177 -6.48 -12.02 13.96
CA ASP A 177 -5.82 -13.32 13.97
C ASP A 177 -6.14 -14.10 12.68
N VAL A 178 -5.09 -14.48 11.95
CA VAL A 178 -5.23 -15.30 10.73
C VAL A 178 -5.88 -16.66 11.01
N ASN A 179 -5.84 -17.14 12.26
CA ASN A 179 -6.49 -18.38 12.71
C ASN A 179 -7.72 -18.13 13.59
N ALA A 180 -8.37 -16.96 13.50
CA ALA A 180 -9.56 -16.63 14.26
C ALA A 180 -10.66 -17.73 14.11
N PRO A 181 -11.18 -18.30 15.21
CA PRO A 181 -12.08 -19.46 15.14
C PRO A 181 -13.46 -19.17 14.54
N ASP A 182 -13.89 -17.91 14.59
CA ASP A 182 -15.22 -17.45 14.17
C ASP A 182 -15.20 -16.66 12.85
N GLN A 183 -14.08 -16.73 12.11
CA GLN A 183 -13.91 -16.09 10.80
C GLN A 183 -13.31 -17.08 9.80
N PRO A 184 -13.40 -16.82 8.48
CA PRO A 184 -12.65 -17.58 7.50
C PRO A 184 -11.15 -17.57 7.81
N MET A 185 -10.46 -18.66 7.49
CA MET A 185 -9.01 -18.75 7.61
C MET A 185 -8.35 -17.60 6.84
N ASN A 186 -7.39 -16.94 7.48
CA ASN A 186 -6.68 -15.78 6.95
C ASN A 186 -7.59 -14.62 6.53
N ALA A 187 -8.77 -14.45 7.13
CA ALA A 187 -9.62 -13.29 6.82
C ALA A 187 -9.07 -11.97 7.38
N GLY A 188 -8.27 -12.04 8.46
CA GLY A 188 -7.83 -10.85 9.19
C GLY A 188 -9.01 -10.04 9.74
N CYS A 189 -8.71 -8.84 10.23
CA CYS A 189 -9.73 -7.86 10.58
C CYS A 189 -9.85 -6.86 9.44
N SER A 190 -10.97 -6.88 8.74
CA SER A 190 -11.16 -6.16 7.49
C SER A 190 -12.24 -5.10 7.62
N ILE A 191 -11.94 -3.90 7.13
CA ILE A 191 -12.88 -2.80 6.94
C ILE A 191 -12.97 -2.56 5.43
N GLY A 192 -14.15 -2.83 4.87
CA GLY A 192 -14.43 -2.59 3.45
C GLY A 192 -14.82 -1.13 3.22
N ASP A 193 -14.30 -0.50 2.18
CA ASP A 193 -14.76 0.81 1.77
C ASP A 193 -16.15 0.72 1.12
N ILE A 194 -16.92 1.79 1.24
CA ILE A 194 -18.28 1.93 0.70
C ILE A 194 -18.31 2.70 -0.63
N SER A 195 -17.18 3.29 -1.05
CA SER A 195 -17.08 4.09 -2.27
C SER A 195 -16.32 3.35 -3.37
N ASN A 196 -16.90 3.28 -4.57
CA ASN A 196 -16.18 2.75 -5.74
C ASN A 196 -14.96 3.61 -6.12
N LEU A 197 -14.88 4.87 -5.66
CA LEU A 197 -13.73 5.73 -5.97
C LEU A 197 -12.41 5.25 -5.35
N THR A 198 -12.45 4.26 -4.44
CA THR A 198 -11.27 3.82 -3.70
C THR A 198 -10.51 2.69 -4.38
N PHE A 199 -11.05 2.08 -5.44
CA PHE A 199 -10.42 0.90 -6.04
C PHE A 199 -10.72 0.75 -7.52
N GLY A 200 -9.77 0.16 -8.25
CA GLY A 200 -10.02 -0.34 -9.61
C GLY A 200 -10.54 0.70 -10.61
N PRO A 201 -11.54 0.37 -11.45
CA PRO A 201 -11.93 1.19 -12.60
C PRO A 201 -12.37 2.61 -12.24
N GLU A 202 -13.22 2.79 -11.23
CA GLU A 202 -13.71 4.10 -10.82
C GLU A 202 -12.63 4.96 -10.16
N PHE A 203 -11.70 4.35 -9.42
CA PHE A 203 -10.48 5.05 -8.97
C PHE A 203 -9.67 5.55 -10.18
N ASN A 204 -9.44 4.67 -11.17
CA ASN A 204 -8.65 4.98 -12.35
C ASN A 204 -9.31 6.07 -13.22
N GLU A 205 -10.63 6.01 -13.44
CA GLU A 205 -11.39 6.99 -14.21
C GLU A 205 -11.38 8.38 -13.54
N ALA A 206 -11.35 8.43 -12.21
CA ALA A 206 -11.23 9.67 -11.44
C ALA A 206 -9.80 10.27 -11.44
N GLY A 207 -8.82 9.61 -12.06
CA GLY A 207 -7.41 10.03 -12.04
C GLY A 207 -6.69 9.66 -10.73
N GLY A 208 -7.21 8.66 -10.03
CA GLY A 208 -6.70 8.12 -8.78
C GLY A 208 -6.87 9.05 -7.58
N GLY A 209 -5.88 9.05 -6.69
CA GLY A 209 -5.90 9.84 -5.47
C GLY A 209 -4.73 9.55 -4.55
N VAL A 210 -4.87 9.90 -3.28
CA VAL A 210 -3.85 9.70 -2.26
C VAL A 210 -4.37 8.75 -1.20
N PHE A 211 -3.60 7.68 -0.94
CA PHE A 211 -3.76 6.87 0.26
C PHE A 211 -2.76 7.32 1.32
N ALA A 212 -3.23 7.51 2.54
CA ALA A 212 -2.39 7.84 3.67
C ALA A 212 -2.67 6.90 4.84
N THR A 213 -1.63 6.27 5.37
CA THR A 213 -1.71 5.29 6.47
C THR A 213 -0.91 5.79 7.65
N GLU A 214 -1.60 6.14 8.74
CA GLU A 214 -0.99 6.54 10.01
C GLU A 214 -0.96 5.34 10.96
N TRP A 215 0.22 4.82 11.21
CA TRP A 215 0.48 3.72 12.13
C TRP A 215 1.23 4.23 13.36
N THR A 216 0.59 4.12 14.52
CA THR A 216 1.11 4.49 15.84
C THR A 216 1.05 3.29 16.80
N ALA A 217 1.49 3.46 18.04
CA ALA A 217 1.31 2.45 19.09
C ALA A 217 -0.17 2.28 19.52
N ASP A 218 -1.04 3.26 19.24
CA ASP A 218 -2.42 3.29 19.72
C ASP A 218 -3.45 2.88 18.66
N PHE A 219 -3.14 3.10 17.38
CA PHE A 219 -4.05 2.82 16.28
C PHE A 219 -3.31 2.70 14.94
N ILE A 220 -4.00 2.11 13.96
CA ILE A 220 -3.71 2.25 12.54
C ILE A 220 -4.94 2.90 11.86
N LYS A 221 -4.74 4.01 11.15
CA LYS A 221 -5.79 4.68 10.38
C LYS A 221 -5.40 4.78 8.92
N ILE A 222 -6.37 4.63 8.03
CA ILE A 222 -6.16 4.77 6.59
C ILE A 222 -7.18 5.76 6.03
N TRP A 223 -6.68 6.74 5.29
CA TRP A 223 -7.48 7.70 4.53
C TRP A 223 -7.28 7.48 3.05
N PHE A 224 -8.35 7.69 2.30
CA PHE A 224 -8.33 7.89 0.86
C PHE A 224 -8.84 9.29 0.53
N PHE A 225 -8.04 10.03 -0.24
CA PHE A 225 -8.41 11.33 -0.78
C PHE A 225 -8.49 11.23 -2.31
N PRO A 226 -9.68 11.39 -2.90
CA PRO A 226 -9.82 11.50 -4.35
C PRO A 226 -8.91 12.56 -4.96
N ARG A 227 -8.54 12.37 -6.24
CA ARG A 227 -7.72 13.34 -6.98
C ARG A 227 -8.27 14.76 -6.83
N GLY A 228 -7.42 15.67 -6.36
CA GLY A 228 -7.75 17.09 -6.21
C GLY A 228 -8.50 17.46 -4.93
N THR A 229 -8.73 16.51 -4.02
CA THR A 229 -9.36 16.76 -2.71
C THR A 229 -8.43 16.50 -1.52
N PHE A 230 -7.19 16.06 -1.75
CA PHE A 230 -6.23 15.85 -0.68
C PHE A 230 -5.78 17.18 -0.05
N PRO A 231 -5.56 17.24 1.28
CA PRO A 231 -5.12 18.43 2.00
C PRO A 231 -3.79 19.06 1.52
N ASP A 232 -3.66 20.39 1.67
CA ASP A 232 -2.47 21.17 1.25
C ASP A 232 -1.17 20.78 1.97
N ASP A 233 -1.29 20.25 3.18
CA ASP A 233 -0.17 19.78 4.00
C ASP A 233 0.47 18.51 3.40
N ILE A 234 -0.31 17.64 2.75
CA ILE A 234 0.19 16.54 1.91
C ILE A 234 0.94 17.10 0.70
N VAL A 235 0.36 18.07 -0.01
CA VAL A 235 0.96 18.67 -1.21
C VAL A 235 2.30 19.34 -0.92
N SER A 236 2.41 19.96 0.26
CA SER A 236 3.62 20.62 0.71
C SER A 236 4.59 19.70 1.44
N SER A 237 4.30 18.39 1.57
CA SER A 237 5.09 17.40 2.32
C SER A 237 5.34 17.79 3.79
N HIS A 238 4.33 18.38 4.45
CA HIS A 238 4.32 18.67 5.89
C HIS A 238 3.03 18.16 6.54
N PRO A 239 2.72 16.86 6.45
CA PRO A 239 1.41 16.33 6.81
C PRO A 239 1.10 16.48 8.32
N ALA A 240 -0.15 16.83 8.63
CA ALA A 240 -0.70 16.99 9.96
C ALA A 240 -2.11 16.34 10.04
N PRO A 241 -2.20 15.00 10.17
CA PRO A 241 -3.46 14.26 10.05
C PRO A 241 -4.59 14.76 10.97
N SER A 242 -4.25 15.14 12.21
CA SER A 242 -5.24 15.55 13.22
C SER A 242 -5.90 16.90 12.97
N GLU A 243 -5.37 17.76 12.07
CA GLU A 243 -5.85 19.13 11.93
C GLU A 243 -6.87 19.31 10.80
N ASN A 244 -6.82 18.53 9.70
CA ASN A 244 -7.67 18.80 8.52
C ASN A 244 -8.07 17.57 7.67
N TRP A 245 -7.70 16.34 8.05
CA TRP A 245 -7.90 15.18 7.17
C TRP A 245 -9.30 14.56 7.25
N GLY A 246 -10.07 14.90 8.28
CA GLY A 246 -11.43 14.38 8.49
C GLY A 246 -11.44 12.92 8.93
N THR A 247 -12.60 12.28 8.79
CA THR A 247 -12.83 10.89 9.20
C THR A 247 -12.04 9.93 8.29
N PRO A 248 -11.24 8.99 8.85
CA PRO A 248 -10.56 7.98 8.05
C PRO A 248 -11.53 6.98 7.42
N ASN A 249 -11.10 6.33 6.35
CA ASN A 249 -11.83 5.24 5.72
C ASN A 249 -11.83 4.00 6.62
N SER A 250 -10.73 3.75 7.33
CA SER A 250 -10.62 2.69 8.32
C SER A 250 -9.88 3.16 9.59
N LEU A 251 -10.30 2.61 10.73
CA LEU A 251 -9.63 2.77 12.02
C LEU A 251 -9.53 1.39 12.66
N PHE A 252 -8.29 0.92 12.81
CA PHE A 252 -7.98 -0.29 13.54
C PHE A 252 -7.46 0.09 14.93
N GLN A 253 -8.32 -0.10 15.91
CA GLN A 253 -8.04 0.14 17.32
C GLN A 253 -8.87 -0.82 18.16
N GLY A 254 -8.40 -1.17 19.35
CA GLY A 254 -9.21 -1.91 20.31
C GLY A 254 -8.53 -2.07 21.66
N SER A 255 -8.99 -3.06 22.43
CA SER A 255 -8.39 -3.38 23.73
C SER A 255 -7.14 -4.26 23.59
N PHE A 256 -6.22 -3.87 22.70
CA PHE A 256 -4.94 -4.52 22.45
C PHE A 256 -3.88 -3.46 22.14
N ASN A 257 -2.61 -3.82 22.29
CA ASN A 257 -1.49 -2.93 21.99
C ASN A 257 -1.00 -3.20 20.56
N ILE A 258 -0.94 -2.18 19.70
CA ILE A 258 -0.50 -2.33 18.31
C ILE A 258 0.95 -2.84 18.25
N ASP A 259 1.82 -2.40 19.16
CA ASP A 259 3.25 -2.73 19.16
C ASP A 259 3.54 -4.20 19.50
N ASP A 260 2.58 -4.92 20.08
CA ASP A 260 2.72 -6.35 20.32
C ASP A 260 2.58 -7.16 19.02
N HIS A 261 1.90 -6.60 18.00
CA HIS A 261 1.51 -7.28 16.78
C HIS A 261 2.21 -6.78 15.52
N PHE A 262 2.61 -5.51 15.45
CA PHE A 262 3.20 -4.91 14.25
C PHE A 262 4.62 -4.43 14.51
N LYS A 263 5.59 -4.95 13.76
CA LYS A 263 7.01 -4.66 13.99
C LYS A 263 7.77 -4.52 12.69
N ASN A 264 8.47 -3.38 12.55
CA ASN A 264 9.43 -3.12 11.47
C ASN A 264 8.90 -3.58 10.10
N LEU A 265 7.84 -2.94 9.61
CA LEU A 265 7.18 -3.33 8.38
C LEU A 265 7.89 -2.76 7.15
N GLN A 266 8.04 -3.56 6.11
CA GLN A 266 8.44 -3.13 4.76
C GLN A 266 7.21 -2.77 3.96
N ILE A 267 7.29 -1.75 3.11
CA ILE A 267 6.25 -1.40 2.14
C ILE A 267 6.31 -2.37 0.96
N VAL A 268 5.17 -2.89 0.52
CA VAL A 268 5.07 -3.85 -0.58
C VAL A 268 4.05 -3.39 -1.61
N PHE A 269 4.40 -3.57 -2.89
CA PHE A 269 3.46 -3.47 -4.01
C PHE A 269 3.56 -4.74 -4.85
N ASP A 270 2.42 -5.29 -5.25
CA ASP A 270 2.38 -6.39 -6.21
C ASP A 270 1.06 -6.47 -6.97
N THR A 271 1.04 -7.41 -7.92
CA THR A 271 -0.19 -7.91 -8.54
C THR A 271 -0.02 -9.40 -8.80
N THR A 272 -0.71 -10.21 -8.02
CA THR A 272 -0.85 -11.65 -8.30
C THR A 272 -2.17 -11.93 -9.02
N PHE A 273 -2.42 -13.21 -9.29
CA PHE A 273 -3.59 -13.68 -10.00
C PHE A 273 -4.14 -14.96 -9.37
N CYS A 274 -5.46 -15.10 -9.31
CA CYS A 274 -6.12 -16.28 -8.77
C CYS A 274 -5.68 -16.59 -7.33
N GLY A 275 -5.06 -17.75 -7.09
CA GLY A 275 -4.51 -18.11 -5.80
C GLY A 275 -5.56 -18.26 -4.70
N GLN A 276 -5.09 -18.14 -3.45
CA GLN A 276 -5.84 -18.45 -2.25
C GLN A 276 -7.09 -17.57 -2.04
N TRP A 277 -7.13 -16.36 -2.61
CA TRP A 277 -8.31 -15.49 -2.52
C TRP A 277 -9.05 -15.31 -3.85
N ALA A 278 -8.44 -14.67 -4.86
CA ALA A 278 -9.15 -14.36 -6.11
C ALA A 278 -9.66 -15.63 -6.81
N GLY A 279 -8.85 -16.71 -6.79
CA GLY A 279 -9.24 -18.01 -7.34
C GLY A 279 -10.35 -18.68 -6.52
N ALA A 280 -10.28 -18.60 -5.20
CA ALA A 280 -11.27 -19.20 -4.30
C ALA A 280 -12.68 -18.59 -4.46
N VAL A 281 -12.77 -17.29 -4.75
CA VAL A 281 -14.06 -16.58 -4.90
C VAL A 281 -14.53 -16.42 -6.35
N TRP A 282 -13.77 -16.93 -7.33
CA TRP A 282 -14.08 -16.84 -8.77
C TRP A 282 -15.51 -17.27 -9.12
N ASN A 283 -15.92 -18.44 -8.64
CA ASN A 283 -17.24 -19.03 -8.93
C ASN A 283 -18.40 -18.30 -8.23
N THR A 284 -18.10 -17.37 -7.33
CA THR A 284 -19.10 -16.57 -6.60
C THR A 284 -19.19 -15.13 -7.08
N SER A 285 -18.30 -14.69 -7.97
CA SER A 285 -18.33 -13.35 -8.57
C SER A 285 -18.90 -13.38 -10.00
N SER A 286 -18.99 -12.23 -10.66
CA SER A 286 -19.48 -12.18 -12.06
C SER A 286 -18.49 -12.84 -13.05
N CYS A 287 -17.24 -13.03 -12.64
CA CYS A 287 -16.16 -13.61 -13.42
C CYS A 287 -16.39 -15.07 -13.81
N ALA A 288 -17.20 -15.81 -13.05
CA ALA A 288 -17.56 -17.21 -13.35
C ALA A 288 -18.12 -17.41 -14.78
N SER A 289 -18.66 -16.35 -15.40
CA SER A 289 -19.18 -16.38 -16.76
C SER A 289 -18.10 -16.32 -17.85
N LEU A 290 -16.88 -15.92 -17.52
CA LEU A 290 -15.79 -15.69 -18.48
C LEU A 290 -14.99 -16.95 -18.78
N ALA A 291 -14.79 -17.83 -17.79
CA ALA A 291 -14.09 -19.11 -17.95
C ALA A 291 -14.46 -20.11 -16.84
N PRO A 292 -14.23 -21.42 -17.06
CA PRO A 292 -14.51 -22.45 -16.04
C PRO A 292 -13.73 -22.27 -14.73
N THR A 293 -12.51 -21.74 -14.80
CA THR A 293 -11.68 -21.43 -13.63
C THR A 293 -10.98 -20.08 -13.82
N CYS A 294 -10.51 -19.51 -12.71
CA CYS A 294 -9.71 -18.30 -12.74
C CYS A 294 -8.43 -18.52 -13.56
N GLU A 295 -7.75 -19.64 -13.35
CA GLU A 295 -6.49 -19.97 -14.01
C GLU A 295 -6.68 -20.11 -15.52
N ASP A 296 -7.79 -20.69 -15.97
CA ASP A 296 -8.13 -20.79 -17.40
C ASP A 296 -8.31 -19.40 -18.02
N TYR A 297 -8.96 -18.47 -17.30
CA TYR A 297 -9.13 -17.10 -17.78
C TYR A 297 -7.79 -16.36 -17.84
N VAL A 298 -7.04 -16.35 -16.73
CA VAL A 298 -5.78 -15.64 -16.60
C VAL A 298 -4.74 -16.16 -17.57
N ALA A 299 -4.65 -17.48 -17.80
CA ALA A 299 -3.70 -18.05 -18.73
C ALA A 299 -3.96 -17.63 -20.18
N ASN A 300 -5.24 -17.53 -20.59
CA ASN A 300 -5.60 -17.50 -22.02
C ASN A 300 -6.08 -16.14 -22.54
N ASN A 301 -6.31 -15.14 -21.68
CA ASN A 301 -6.86 -13.83 -22.09
C ASN A 301 -5.90 -12.67 -21.76
N PRO A 302 -4.68 -12.64 -22.34
CA PRO A 302 -3.66 -11.66 -21.96
C PRO A 302 -4.07 -10.20 -22.16
N ALA A 303 -4.83 -9.89 -23.22
CA ALA A 303 -5.22 -8.53 -23.55
C ALA A 303 -6.15 -7.90 -22.49
N ASP A 304 -6.88 -8.71 -21.72
CA ASP A 304 -7.83 -8.22 -20.71
C ASP A 304 -7.12 -7.61 -19.49
N PHE A 305 -5.81 -7.83 -19.35
CA PHE A 305 -4.98 -7.29 -18.26
C PHE A 305 -4.30 -5.97 -18.61
N ALA A 306 -4.70 -5.30 -19.70
CA ALA A 306 -4.11 -4.03 -20.15
C ALA A 306 -4.15 -2.93 -19.07
N ASP A 307 -5.21 -2.91 -18.26
CA ASP A 307 -5.40 -1.98 -17.14
C ASP A 307 -4.91 -2.55 -15.80
N ALA A 308 -4.24 -3.71 -15.78
CA ALA A 308 -3.65 -4.25 -14.56
C ALA A 308 -2.23 -3.67 -14.33
N PHE A 309 -2.16 -2.40 -13.95
CA PHE A 309 -0.89 -1.75 -13.60
C PHE A 309 -1.04 -0.68 -12.51
N TRP A 310 0.00 -0.55 -11.71
CA TRP A 310 0.22 0.58 -10.81
C TRP A 310 0.91 1.73 -11.54
N ALA A 311 0.44 2.95 -11.28
CA ALA A 311 1.11 4.18 -11.62
C ALA A 311 1.17 5.10 -10.40
N ILE A 312 2.38 5.29 -9.86
CA ILE A 312 2.61 5.97 -8.59
C ILE A 312 3.41 7.25 -8.85
N ASN A 313 2.84 8.41 -8.49
CA ASN A 313 3.53 9.69 -8.61
C ASN A 313 4.57 9.85 -7.51
N THR A 314 4.15 9.66 -6.26
CA THR A 314 5.01 9.82 -5.07
C THR A 314 4.69 8.77 -4.03
N LEU A 315 5.71 8.32 -3.32
CA LEU A 315 5.59 7.47 -2.13
C LEU A 315 6.52 8.04 -1.06
N GLN A 316 5.95 8.62 -0.03
CA GLN A 316 6.65 9.31 1.03
C GLN A 316 6.36 8.65 2.38
N VAL A 317 7.38 8.57 3.24
CA VAL A 317 7.27 8.04 4.59
C VAL A 317 7.72 9.10 5.57
N PHE A 318 6.89 9.35 6.57
CA PHE A 318 7.15 10.29 7.65
C PHE A 318 7.13 9.58 9.01
N GLN A 319 7.88 10.10 9.98
CA GLN A 319 7.86 9.64 11.37
C GLN A 319 7.77 10.84 12.33
N ASP A 320 7.15 10.63 13.48
CA ASP A 320 7.04 11.66 14.52
C ASP A 320 8.40 11.93 15.19
N ASP A 321 8.68 13.19 15.51
CA ASP A 321 9.94 13.62 16.13
C ASP A 321 10.06 13.28 17.64
N GLY A 322 8.95 12.83 18.24
CA GLY A 322 8.81 12.51 19.65
C GLY A 322 9.02 11.05 20.04
N SER A 323 9.03 10.11 19.10
CA SER A 323 9.49 8.73 19.36
C SER A 323 11.01 8.71 19.20
N GLU A 324 11.73 8.26 20.22
CA GLU A 324 13.18 8.05 20.10
C GLU A 324 13.45 7.26 18.83
N ALA A 325 14.14 7.88 17.87
CA ALA A 325 14.60 7.29 16.61
C ALA A 325 15.27 5.94 16.90
N SER A 326 14.46 4.88 16.90
CA SER A 326 14.87 3.53 17.23
C SER A 326 14.81 2.74 15.94
N ASN A 327 15.95 2.75 15.26
CA ASN A 327 16.40 1.80 14.25
C ASN A 327 15.68 1.81 12.89
N VAL A 328 16.02 2.79 12.06
CA VAL A 328 16.19 2.52 10.63
C VAL A 328 17.35 1.52 10.48
N THR A 329 17.07 0.22 10.47
CA THR A 329 18.08 -0.80 10.13
C THR A 329 18.21 -0.90 8.62
N ALA A 330 19.14 -0.14 8.05
CA ALA A 330 19.61 -0.38 6.69
C ALA A 330 20.44 -1.67 6.64
N ASN A 331 20.08 -2.62 5.77
CA ASN A 331 20.95 -3.75 5.48
C ASN A 331 22.11 -3.24 4.60
N SER A 332 23.31 -3.14 5.15
CA SER A 332 24.44 -2.44 4.53
C SER A 332 25.06 -3.22 3.36
N GLY A 333 24.55 -2.99 2.14
CA GLY A 333 25.27 -3.21 0.89
C GLY A 333 26.00 -1.92 0.48
N ALA A 334 27.32 -1.95 0.44
CA ALA A 334 28.15 -0.76 0.21
C ALA A 334 27.96 -0.14 -1.19
N ALA A 335 27.27 1.00 -1.28
CA ALA A 335 27.24 1.84 -2.49
C ALA A 335 28.20 3.04 -2.34
N LYS A 336 29.17 3.14 -3.25
CA LYS A 336 30.13 4.24 -3.32
C LYS A 336 29.46 5.53 -3.80
N ARG A 337 29.73 6.63 -3.09
CA ARG A 337 29.43 8.00 -3.52
C ARG A 337 30.24 8.40 -4.74
N GLY A 338 29.58 9.03 -5.72
CA GLY A 338 30.26 9.76 -6.80
C GLY A 338 29.31 10.43 -7.81
N ALA A 339 29.27 11.77 -7.74
CA ALA A 339 29.17 12.72 -8.85
C ALA A 339 27.79 13.15 -9.44
N THR A 340 27.49 14.43 -9.16
CA THR A 340 27.01 15.50 -10.06
C THR A 340 25.90 15.24 -11.09
N ARG A 341 24.79 15.96 -10.85
CA ARG A 341 23.69 16.35 -11.74
C ARG A 341 24.15 16.75 -13.16
N ARG A 342 23.79 15.93 -14.14
CA ARG A 342 23.41 16.30 -15.51
C ARG A 342 22.42 15.24 -15.98
N GLU A 343 21.19 15.62 -16.31
CA GLU A 343 20.24 14.73 -16.98
C GLU A 343 20.77 14.39 -18.38
N PRO A 344 21.05 13.12 -18.70
CA PRO A 344 21.05 12.67 -20.08
C PRO A 344 19.59 12.33 -20.43
N GLY A 345 19.05 12.91 -21.49
CA GLY A 345 17.73 12.53 -21.98
C GLY A 345 17.67 11.02 -22.23
N ARG A 346 16.72 10.33 -21.58
CA ARG A 346 16.46 8.89 -21.80
C ARG A 346 16.06 8.69 -23.26
N GLN A 347 16.95 8.10 -24.06
CA GLN A 347 16.68 7.75 -25.46
C GLN A 347 16.35 6.27 -25.55
N GLY A 348 15.19 5.96 -26.12
CA GLY A 348 14.66 4.61 -26.25
C GLY A 348 13.35 4.49 -25.47
N SER A 349 12.22 4.65 -26.15
CA SER A 349 10.95 4.20 -25.60
C SER A 349 10.78 2.73 -25.92
N LEU A 350 10.58 1.90 -24.91
CA LEU A 350 9.96 0.61 -25.12
C LEU A 350 8.47 0.90 -25.25
N GLU A 351 7.82 0.42 -26.31
CA GLU A 351 6.37 0.31 -26.25
C GLU A 351 6.08 -0.68 -25.13
N SER A 352 5.40 -0.22 -24.08
CA SER A 352 4.89 -1.17 -23.10
C SER A 352 3.84 -1.99 -23.81
N ARG A 353 3.83 -3.27 -23.46
CA ARG A 353 2.92 -4.24 -24.02
C ARG A 353 1.45 -3.96 -23.63
N SER A 354 1.21 -3.02 -22.71
CA SER A 354 -0.09 -2.44 -22.33
C SER A 354 -0.54 -1.25 -23.20
N GLY A 355 0.21 -0.92 -24.27
CA GLY A 355 -0.11 0.21 -25.16
C GLY A 355 0.26 1.58 -24.59
N LYS A 356 0.89 1.62 -23.40
CA LYS A 356 1.50 2.84 -22.85
C LYS A 356 2.94 2.94 -23.33
N LYS A 357 3.44 4.18 -23.44
CA LYS A 357 4.86 4.40 -23.71
C LYS A 357 5.62 4.30 -22.40
N VAL A 358 6.26 3.16 -22.12
CA VAL A 358 7.08 2.97 -20.93
C VAL A 358 8.52 3.39 -21.24
N LEU A 359 8.99 4.37 -20.49
CA LEU A 359 10.39 4.72 -20.47
C LEU A 359 11.14 3.73 -19.56
N PRO A 360 12.28 3.19 -20.02
CA PRO A 360 13.03 2.24 -19.23
C PRO A 360 13.63 2.90 -17.98
N ILE A 361 13.89 2.06 -16.97
CA ILE A 361 14.52 2.43 -15.70
C ILE A 361 15.97 2.86 -15.95
N TYR A 362 16.68 2.12 -16.81
CA TYR A 362 18.05 2.38 -17.22
C TYR A 362 18.10 2.96 -18.64
N SER A 363 19.05 3.86 -18.89
CA SER A 363 19.36 4.41 -20.21
C SER A 363 20.04 3.41 -21.14
#